data_AF-A0A0C5C231-F1
#
_entry.id   AF-A0A0C5C231-F1
#
_cell.length_a   1.000
_cell.length_b   1.000
_cell.length_c   1.000
_cell.angle_alpha   90.00
_cell.angle_beta   90.00
_cell.angle_gamma   90.00
#
_symmetry.space_group_name_H-M   'P 1'
#
loop_
_entity.id
_entity.type
_entity.pdbx_description
1 polymer ?
#
loop_
_entity_poly.entity_id
_entity_poly.type
_entity_poly.pdbx_seq_one_letter_code
_entity_poly.pdbx_strand_id
1 'polypeptide(L)'
;ARQLGRTDGLAVDEQLEQIAKTSHELVDEQYEILNDVLMPELREKEIYFLKRAEWTEAQQAWVRDYFQDELLPILNPIGLDPAHPFPPVTNKSLSFIVSLEGKDAFGRNVELAVVQAPRSSPRVIHLPYSISLHEFDFVLLSSVIHAHVNELFAGMEDQGCLQLRFTRDLDLFVDEQDPTDLLLAAQRQLPTRRFGDLLRLEIDDECPRVNFEYLRDLLDCEDLDEYLWSGPGHLTRLDSSREMLYSIDFTLPILSTWRDRLTFSALSPMVYVTSRRKI
;
A
#
# COMPACT_ATOMS: atom_id res chain seq x y z
N ALA A 1 -2.65 36.99 17.15
CA ALA A 1 -1.97 36.73 15.87
C ALA A 1 -0.53 36.32 16.14
N ARG A 2 -0.27 35.01 16.33
CA ARG A 2 1.07 34.48 16.60
C ARG A 2 1.68 34.09 15.25
N GLN A 3 2.80 34.72 14.89
CA GLN A 3 3.65 34.31 13.77
C GLN A 3 4.19 32.90 14.05
N LEU A 4 3.61 31.90 13.41
CA LEU A 4 4.16 30.55 13.29
C LEU A 4 4.45 30.34 11.80
N GLY A 5 5.72 30.12 11.45
CA GLY A 5 6.15 29.79 10.09
C GLY A 5 6.98 30.87 9.41
N ARG A 6 8.24 31.05 9.83
CA ARG A 6 9.31 31.63 8.98
C ARG A 6 10.66 31.10 9.45
N THR A 7 10.98 29.85 9.12
CA THR A 7 12.37 29.38 9.18
C THR A 7 13.13 29.76 7.89
N ASP A 8 12.44 29.87 6.75
CA ASP A 8 13.10 30.06 5.44
C ASP A 8 12.55 31.25 4.61
N GLY A 9 11.62 32.04 5.18
CA GLY A 9 11.03 33.22 4.52
C GLY A 9 9.87 32.93 3.55
N LEU A 10 9.63 31.66 3.21
CA LEU A 10 8.50 31.19 2.40
C LEU A 10 7.18 31.18 3.19
N ALA A 11 6.06 31.25 2.48
CA ALA A 11 4.75 30.94 3.05
C ALA A 11 4.60 29.43 3.31
N VAL A 12 3.75 29.05 4.27
CA VAL A 12 3.53 27.63 4.64
C VAL A 12 3.08 26.81 3.43
N ASP A 13 2.19 27.35 2.60
CA ASP A 13 1.70 26.66 1.40
C ASP A 13 2.81 26.41 0.38
N GLU A 14 3.71 27.38 0.17
CA GLU A 14 4.86 27.24 -0.72
C GLU A 14 5.84 26.17 -0.22
N GLN A 15 6.04 26.08 1.11
CA GLN A 15 6.86 25.03 1.70
C GLN A 15 6.23 23.64 1.49
N LEU A 16 4.91 23.52 1.68
CA LEU A 16 4.19 22.26 1.47
C LEU A 16 4.20 21.81 0.01
N GLU A 17 4.04 22.72 -0.94
CA GLU A 17 4.16 22.43 -2.38
C GLU A 17 5.57 21.95 -2.74
N GLN A 18 6.61 22.58 -2.18
CA GLN A 18 7.99 22.15 -2.42
C GLN A 18 8.28 20.76 -1.81
N ILE A 19 7.74 20.47 -0.63
CA ILE A 19 7.84 19.15 0.00
C ILE A 19 7.12 18.10 -0.84
N ALA A 20 5.90 18.37 -1.29
CA ALA A 20 5.13 17.45 -2.14
C ALA A 20 5.89 17.14 -3.44
N LYS A 21 6.37 18.17 -4.13
CA LYS A 21 7.18 18.02 -5.35
C LYS A 21 8.41 17.14 -5.11
N THR A 22 9.20 17.45 -4.08
CA THR A 22 10.41 16.68 -3.73
C THR A 22 10.06 15.23 -3.37
N SER A 23 8.92 15.02 -2.71
CA SER A 23 8.45 13.67 -2.34
C SER A 23 8.08 12.84 -3.55
N HIS A 24 7.45 13.43 -4.57
CA HIS A 24 7.17 12.78 -5.86
C HIS A 24 8.46 12.39 -6.58
N GLU A 25 9.40 13.34 -6.73
CA GLU A 25 10.70 13.08 -7.37
C GLU A 25 11.46 11.91 -6.68
N LEU A 26 11.42 11.85 -5.35
CA LEU A 26 12.03 10.75 -4.58
C LEU A 26 11.33 9.41 -4.76
N VAL A 27 10.01 9.39 -4.96
CA VAL A 27 9.25 8.16 -5.21
C VAL A 27 9.55 7.65 -6.62
N ASP A 28 9.61 8.54 -7.61
CA ASP A 28 9.97 8.19 -8.98
C ASP A 28 11.39 7.58 -9.04
N GLU A 29 12.37 8.24 -8.42
CA GLU A 29 13.75 7.74 -8.34
C GLU A 29 13.83 6.36 -7.66
N GLN A 30 13.01 6.10 -6.64
CA GLN A 30 12.96 4.79 -5.98
C GLN A 30 12.50 3.68 -6.92
N TYR A 31 11.49 3.93 -7.75
CA TYR A 31 10.99 2.94 -8.70
C TYR A 31 11.92 2.78 -9.92
N GLU A 32 12.59 3.84 -10.37
CA GLU A 32 13.66 3.74 -11.37
C GLU A 32 14.78 2.83 -10.86
N ILE A 33 15.29 3.09 -9.65
CA ILE A 33 16.32 2.24 -9.04
C ILE A 33 15.81 0.80 -8.90
N LEU A 34 14.59 0.61 -8.39
CA LEU A 34 14.00 -0.73 -8.24
C LEU A 34 13.97 -1.49 -9.58
N ASN A 35 13.39 -0.89 -10.61
CA ASN A 35 13.10 -1.60 -11.85
C ASN A 35 14.32 -1.74 -12.76
N ASP A 36 15.18 -0.72 -12.81
CA ASP A 36 16.26 -0.64 -13.80
C ASP A 36 17.61 -1.10 -13.25
N VAL A 37 17.77 -1.17 -11.93
CA VAL A 37 19.03 -1.59 -11.29
C VAL A 37 18.80 -2.84 -10.44
N LEU A 38 17.91 -2.75 -9.45
CA LEU A 38 17.75 -3.75 -8.41
C LEU A 38 17.18 -5.07 -8.95
N MET A 39 16.08 -5.01 -9.71
CA MET A 39 15.45 -6.21 -10.27
C MET A 39 16.35 -6.95 -11.28
N PRO A 40 17.07 -6.28 -12.20
CA PRO A 40 18.07 -6.92 -13.05
C PRO A 40 19.22 -7.58 -12.26
N GLU A 41 19.81 -6.87 -11.29
CA GLU A 41 20.92 -7.40 -10.48
C GLU A 41 20.53 -8.64 -9.66
N LEU A 42 19.27 -8.73 -9.23
CA LEU A 42 18.74 -9.92 -8.55
C LEU A 42 18.60 -11.10 -9.51
N ARG A 43 18.09 -10.85 -10.72
CA ARG A 43 17.94 -11.89 -11.76
C ARG A 43 19.30 -12.49 -12.16
N GLU A 44 20.35 -11.67 -12.25
CA GLU A 44 21.72 -12.15 -12.49
C GLU A 44 22.25 -13.11 -11.42
N LYS A 45 21.65 -13.10 -10.24
CA LYS A 45 22.01 -13.94 -9.08
C LYS A 45 21.00 -15.05 -8.82
N GLU A 46 20.23 -15.42 -9.83
CA GLU A 46 19.20 -16.46 -9.74
C GLU A 46 18.08 -16.18 -8.73
N ILE A 47 17.88 -14.91 -8.39
CA ILE A 47 16.79 -14.43 -7.53
C ILE A 47 15.71 -13.78 -8.39
N TYR A 48 14.55 -14.41 -8.46
CA TYR A 48 13.45 -13.99 -9.32
C TYR A 48 12.20 -13.64 -8.51
N PHE A 49 11.66 -12.45 -8.76
CA PHE A 49 10.31 -12.08 -8.35
C PHE A 49 9.39 -12.25 -9.55
N LEU A 50 8.69 -13.39 -9.59
CA LEU A 50 7.90 -13.81 -10.74
C LEU A 50 6.60 -13.01 -10.82
N LYS A 51 6.39 -12.34 -11.96
CA LYS A 51 5.11 -11.72 -12.31
C LYS A 51 4.11 -12.82 -12.65
N ARG A 52 2.81 -12.50 -12.52
CA ARG A 52 1.70 -13.44 -12.81
C ARG A 52 1.80 -14.10 -14.18
N ALA A 53 2.21 -13.33 -15.20
CA ALA A 53 2.39 -13.84 -16.56
C ALA A 53 3.57 -14.81 -16.73
N GLU A 54 4.48 -14.86 -15.75
CA GLU A 54 5.67 -15.72 -15.75
C GLU A 54 5.43 -17.04 -14.99
N TRP A 55 4.27 -17.21 -14.32
CA TRP A 55 3.99 -18.42 -13.52
C TRP A 55 3.72 -19.64 -14.40
N THR A 56 4.42 -20.74 -14.12
CA THR A 56 4.14 -22.05 -14.71
C THR A 56 2.84 -22.65 -14.16
N GLU A 57 2.28 -23.67 -14.82
CA GLU A 57 1.07 -24.36 -14.34
C GLU A 57 1.21 -24.92 -12.91
N ALA A 58 2.38 -25.47 -12.57
CA ALA A 58 2.68 -25.97 -11.24
C ALA A 58 2.70 -24.85 -10.19
N GLN A 59 3.28 -23.70 -10.54
CA GLN A 59 3.34 -22.52 -9.68
C GLN A 59 1.95 -21.90 -9.51
N GLN A 60 1.15 -21.80 -10.57
CA GLN A 60 -0.23 -21.34 -10.51
C GLN A 60 -1.09 -22.22 -9.58
N ALA A 61 -0.96 -23.54 -9.69
CA ALA A 61 -1.66 -24.48 -8.81
C ALA A 61 -1.26 -24.26 -7.35
N TRP A 62 0.05 -24.17 -7.07
CA TRP A 62 0.54 -23.93 -5.71
C TRP A 62 0.09 -22.58 -5.15
N VAL A 63 0.14 -21.51 -5.96
CA VAL A 63 -0.30 -20.17 -5.55
C VAL A 63 -1.78 -20.14 -5.22
N ARG A 64 -2.61 -20.83 -6.01
CA ARG A 64 -4.05 -20.97 -5.73
C ARG A 64 -4.27 -21.68 -4.41
N ASP A 65 -3.60 -22.81 -4.18
CA ASP A 65 -3.74 -23.58 -2.95
C ASP A 65 -3.27 -22.75 -1.73
N TYR A 66 -2.14 -22.04 -1.86
CA TYR A 66 -1.68 -21.08 -0.85
C TYR A 66 -2.71 -19.97 -0.57
N PHE A 67 -3.34 -19.42 -1.61
CA PHE A 67 -4.38 -18.41 -1.43
C PHE A 67 -5.57 -18.99 -0.67
N GLN A 68 -6.07 -20.18 -1.04
CA GLN A 68 -7.23 -20.80 -0.42
C GLN A 68 -6.99 -21.19 1.05
N ASP A 69 -5.81 -21.74 1.34
CA ASP A 69 -5.49 -22.27 2.67
C ASP A 69 -5.03 -21.17 3.65
N GLU A 70 -4.22 -20.21 3.18
CA GLU A 70 -3.54 -19.24 4.06
C GLU A 70 -4.12 -17.83 4.01
N LEU A 71 -4.63 -17.39 2.85
CA LEU A 71 -5.05 -15.99 2.65
C LEU A 71 -6.56 -15.81 2.71
N LEU A 72 -7.33 -16.62 2.00
CA LEU A 72 -8.78 -16.54 1.93
C LEU A 72 -9.44 -16.49 3.33
N PRO A 73 -9.01 -17.29 4.34
CA PRO A 73 -9.63 -17.26 5.67
C PRO A 73 -9.39 -15.97 6.47
N ILE A 74 -8.36 -15.19 6.11
CA ILE A 74 -7.93 -13.99 6.84
C ILE A 74 -8.21 -12.69 6.07
N LEU A 75 -8.64 -12.77 4.82
CA LEU A 75 -9.06 -11.64 4.01
C LEU A 75 -10.51 -11.30 4.34
N ASN A 76 -10.78 -10.02 4.61
CA ASN A 76 -12.13 -9.55 4.90
C ASN A 76 -12.56 -8.53 3.83
N PRO A 77 -13.40 -8.94 2.85
CA PRO A 77 -13.93 -8.02 1.87
C PRO A 77 -15.00 -7.11 2.49
N ILE A 78 -14.97 -5.83 2.14
CA ILE A 78 -15.95 -4.84 2.57
C ILE A 78 -16.64 -4.30 1.32
N GLY A 79 -17.91 -4.66 1.14
CA GLY A 79 -18.73 -4.09 0.06
C GLY A 79 -18.92 -2.59 0.26
N LEU A 80 -18.80 -1.85 -0.84
CA LEU A 80 -19.01 -0.41 -0.91
C LEU A 80 -20.43 -0.14 -1.43
N ASP A 81 -21.10 0.82 -0.81
CA ASP A 81 -22.44 1.26 -1.19
C ASP A 81 -22.39 2.79 -1.38
N PRO A 82 -22.81 3.32 -2.55
CA PRO A 82 -22.87 4.77 -2.79
C PRO A 82 -23.71 5.55 -1.76
N ALA A 83 -24.66 4.89 -1.10
CA ALA A 83 -25.53 5.52 -0.10
C ALA A 83 -24.85 5.72 1.28
N HIS A 84 -23.65 5.15 1.48
CA HIS A 84 -22.95 5.17 2.76
C HIS A 84 -21.51 5.69 2.61
N PRO A 85 -20.94 6.33 3.66
CA PRO A 85 -19.57 6.80 3.60
C PRO A 85 -18.58 5.65 3.45
N PHE A 86 -17.44 5.93 2.82
CA PHE A 86 -16.37 4.95 2.61
C PHE A 86 -15.95 4.29 3.95
N PRO A 87 -15.84 2.96 3.99
CA PRO A 87 -15.61 2.24 5.24
C PRO A 87 -14.22 2.55 5.82
N PRO A 88 -14.05 2.34 7.14
CA PRO A 88 -12.77 2.52 7.79
C PRO A 88 -11.74 1.51 7.27
N VAL A 89 -10.76 1.99 6.52
CA VAL A 89 -9.64 1.19 5.99
C VAL A 89 -8.37 1.39 6.79
N THR A 90 -7.59 0.31 6.95
CA THR A 90 -6.31 0.35 7.65
C THR A 90 -5.31 1.25 6.92
N ASN A 91 -4.84 2.30 7.61
CA ASN A 91 -3.84 3.23 7.10
C ASN A 91 -2.56 2.49 6.66
N LYS A 92 -1.91 2.91 5.57
CA LYS A 92 -0.64 2.36 5.06
C LYS A 92 -0.66 0.84 4.79
N SER A 93 -1.83 0.27 4.54
CA SER A 93 -2.02 -1.16 4.25
C SER A 93 -2.19 -1.40 2.76
N LEU A 94 -1.68 -2.55 2.28
CA LEU A 94 -1.98 -3.05 0.94
C LEU A 94 -3.48 -3.33 0.87
N SER A 95 -4.16 -2.65 -0.04
CA SER A 95 -5.60 -2.76 -0.24
C SER A 95 -5.90 -2.90 -1.72
N PHE A 96 -7.07 -3.45 -2.02
CA PHE A 96 -7.56 -3.65 -3.37
C PHE A 96 -8.97 -3.08 -3.46
N ILE A 97 -9.29 -2.44 -4.58
CA ILE A 97 -10.66 -2.16 -4.98
C ILE A 97 -11.00 -3.15 -6.07
N VAL A 98 -12.12 -3.84 -5.90
CA VAL A 98 -12.63 -4.82 -6.84
C VAL A 98 -13.96 -4.32 -7.37
N SER A 99 -14.05 -4.16 -8.69
CA SER A 99 -15.30 -3.89 -9.38
C SER A 99 -16.02 -5.21 -9.61
N LEU A 100 -17.30 -5.27 -9.25
CA LEU A 100 -18.09 -6.47 -9.21
C LEU A 100 -19.38 -6.29 -10.02
N GLU A 101 -19.79 -7.36 -10.70
CA GLU A 101 -21.08 -7.45 -11.37
C GLU A 101 -21.87 -8.66 -10.84
N GLY A 102 -23.17 -8.47 -10.63
CA GLY A 102 -24.07 -9.54 -10.18
C GLY A 102 -24.62 -9.32 -8.78
N LYS A 103 -24.95 -10.44 -8.11
CA LYS A 103 -25.60 -10.45 -6.80
C LYS A 103 -24.82 -11.31 -5.83
N ASP A 104 -24.63 -10.80 -4.63
CA ASP A 104 -24.05 -11.58 -3.54
C ASP A 104 -24.99 -12.72 -3.10
N ALA A 105 -24.51 -13.57 -2.19
CA ALA A 105 -25.29 -14.68 -1.61
C ALA A 105 -26.59 -14.23 -0.90
N PHE A 106 -26.75 -12.93 -0.63
CA PHE A 106 -27.92 -12.32 0.00
C PHE A 106 -28.81 -11.57 -1.00
N GLY A 107 -28.51 -11.64 -2.30
CA GLY A 107 -29.28 -11.01 -3.37
C GLY A 107 -29.05 -9.50 -3.52
N ARG A 108 -28.03 -8.94 -2.87
CA ARG A 108 -27.66 -7.53 -2.96
C ARG A 108 -26.73 -7.31 -4.15
N ASN A 109 -26.94 -6.21 -4.87
CA ASN A 109 -25.99 -5.76 -5.87
C ASN A 109 -24.87 -5.01 -5.13
N VAL A 110 -23.65 -5.52 -5.22
CA VAL A 110 -22.45 -4.85 -4.74
C VAL A 110 -21.64 -4.54 -5.98
N GLU A 111 -21.51 -3.27 -6.33
CA GLU A 111 -20.75 -2.86 -7.52
C GLU A 111 -19.25 -2.78 -7.24
N LEU A 112 -18.89 -2.56 -5.97
CA LEU A 112 -17.51 -2.35 -5.55
C LEU A 112 -17.25 -2.97 -4.18
N ALA A 113 -16.03 -3.45 -3.99
CA ALA A 113 -15.57 -3.92 -2.69
C ALA A 113 -14.13 -3.51 -2.42
N VAL A 114 -13.81 -3.25 -1.15
CA VAL A 114 -12.45 -3.09 -0.65
C VAL A 114 -11.99 -4.41 -0.06
N VAL A 115 -10.81 -4.88 -0.43
CA VAL A 115 -10.14 -6.01 0.22
C VAL A 115 -8.84 -5.52 0.82
N GLN A 116 -8.60 -5.81 2.10
CA GLN A 116 -7.36 -5.42 2.77
C GLN A 116 -6.54 -6.63 3.17
N ALA A 117 -5.28 -6.66 2.74
CA ALA A 117 -4.35 -7.70 3.16
C ALA A 117 -3.81 -7.38 4.57
N PRO A 118 -3.97 -8.27 5.56
CA PRO A 118 -3.46 -8.07 6.90
C PRO A 118 -1.97 -7.69 6.92
N ARG A 119 -1.57 -6.89 7.91
CA ARG A 119 -0.16 -6.49 8.06
C ARG A 119 0.76 -7.64 8.46
N SER A 120 0.21 -8.71 9.02
CA SER A 120 0.91 -9.93 9.42
C SER A 120 1.25 -10.84 8.25
N SER A 121 0.56 -10.72 7.11
CA SER A 121 0.79 -11.58 5.95
C SER A 121 2.13 -11.24 5.29
N PRO A 122 2.93 -12.27 4.90
CA PRO A 122 4.21 -12.05 4.24
C PRO A 122 4.01 -11.36 2.90
N ARG A 123 4.77 -10.30 2.60
CA ARG A 123 4.65 -9.55 1.33
C ARG A 123 5.36 -10.22 0.16
N VAL A 124 6.41 -10.99 0.48
CA VAL A 124 7.20 -11.79 -0.44
C VAL A 124 7.08 -13.23 0.03
N ILE A 125 6.70 -14.13 -0.88
CA ILE A 125 6.44 -15.53 -0.59
C ILE A 125 7.42 -16.36 -1.40
N HIS A 126 8.17 -17.26 -0.74
CA HIS A 126 9.07 -18.19 -1.44
C HIS A 126 8.24 -19.28 -2.08
N LEU A 127 8.51 -19.58 -3.34
CA LEU A 127 8.00 -20.81 -3.92
C LEU A 127 8.79 -22.00 -3.36
N PRO A 128 8.14 -23.16 -3.16
CA PRO A 128 8.84 -24.39 -2.84
C PRO A 128 9.89 -24.72 -3.90
N TYR A 129 11.04 -25.23 -3.46
CA TYR A 129 12.12 -25.66 -4.38
C TYR A 129 11.66 -26.68 -5.43
N SER A 130 10.65 -27.50 -5.11
CA SER A 130 10.11 -28.51 -6.04
C SER A 130 9.40 -27.92 -7.27
N ILE A 131 8.99 -26.65 -7.21
CA ILE A 131 8.30 -25.95 -8.31
C ILE A 131 9.04 -24.69 -8.78
N SER A 132 10.21 -24.42 -8.19
CA SER A 132 11.07 -23.30 -8.57
C SER A 132 11.91 -23.69 -9.79
N LEU A 133 12.06 -22.76 -10.73
CA LEU A 133 12.89 -22.92 -11.93
C LEU A 133 14.31 -22.38 -11.72
N HIS A 134 14.50 -21.52 -10.72
CA HIS A 134 15.78 -20.90 -10.35
C HIS A 134 16.12 -21.21 -8.89
N GLU A 135 17.29 -20.75 -8.42
CA GLU A 135 17.73 -20.94 -7.04
C GLU A 135 16.72 -20.35 -6.05
N PHE A 136 16.20 -19.14 -6.33
CA PHE A 136 15.20 -18.48 -5.51
C PHE A 136 14.09 -17.85 -6.35
N ASP A 137 12.92 -18.51 -6.38
CA ASP A 137 11.71 -17.96 -6.98
C ASP A 137 10.77 -17.41 -5.89
N PHE A 138 10.35 -16.17 -6.06
CA PHE A 138 9.44 -15.46 -5.17
C PHE A 138 8.20 -14.99 -5.93
N VAL A 139 7.07 -14.96 -5.21
CA VAL A 139 5.85 -14.29 -5.66
C VAL A 139 5.45 -13.23 -4.65
N LEU A 140 4.86 -12.14 -5.15
CA LEU A 140 4.35 -11.09 -4.27
C LEU A 140 2.96 -11.42 -3.78
N LEU A 141 2.69 -11.13 -2.51
CA LEU A 141 1.36 -11.26 -1.95
C LEU A 141 0.32 -10.48 -2.74
N SER A 142 0.69 -9.33 -3.29
CA SER A 142 -0.22 -8.57 -4.12
C SER A 142 -0.60 -9.29 -5.41
N SER A 143 0.35 -9.96 -6.05
CA SER A 143 0.10 -10.78 -7.24
C SER A 143 -0.78 -11.99 -6.91
N VAL A 144 -0.54 -12.64 -5.78
CA VAL A 144 -1.37 -13.77 -5.31
C VAL A 144 -2.81 -13.33 -5.08
N ILE A 145 -3.02 -12.24 -4.33
CA ILE A 145 -4.37 -11.72 -4.07
C ILE A 145 -5.02 -11.28 -5.37
N HIS A 146 -4.34 -10.48 -6.20
CA HIS A 146 -4.92 -9.98 -7.46
C HIS A 146 -5.37 -11.12 -8.39
N ALA A 147 -4.64 -12.24 -8.44
CA ALA A 147 -4.99 -13.39 -9.26
C ALA A 147 -6.23 -14.17 -8.78
N HIS A 148 -6.56 -14.13 -7.49
CA HIS A 148 -7.58 -14.98 -6.85
C HIS A 148 -8.63 -14.19 -6.04
N VAL A 149 -8.62 -12.86 -6.12
CA VAL A 149 -9.50 -12.00 -5.31
C VAL A 149 -10.98 -12.25 -5.59
N ASN A 150 -11.29 -12.72 -6.81
CA ASN A 150 -12.63 -13.10 -7.24
C ASN A 150 -13.23 -14.25 -6.39
N GLU A 151 -12.41 -15.14 -5.84
CA GLU A 151 -12.87 -16.24 -4.96
C GLU A 151 -13.48 -15.72 -3.64
N LEU A 152 -13.22 -14.48 -3.24
CA LEU A 152 -13.87 -13.84 -2.09
C LEU A 152 -15.35 -13.50 -2.35
N PHE A 153 -15.78 -13.49 -3.62
CA PHE A 153 -17.04 -12.91 -4.08
C PHE A 153 -17.92 -13.96 -4.76
N ALA A 154 -18.32 -14.98 -4.01
CA ALA A 154 -19.16 -16.06 -4.53
C ALA A 154 -20.47 -15.55 -5.14
N GLY A 155 -20.71 -15.89 -6.42
CA GLY A 155 -21.91 -15.48 -7.17
C GLY A 155 -21.81 -14.15 -7.90
N MET A 156 -20.66 -13.48 -7.84
CA MET A 156 -20.36 -12.23 -8.55
C MET A 156 -19.18 -12.42 -9.50
N GLU A 157 -19.17 -11.67 -10.59
CA GLU A 157 -18.08 -11.63 -11.56
C GLU A 157 -17.22 -10.39 -11.29
N ASP A 158 -15.89 -10.56 -11.20
CA ASP A 158 -14.97 -9.44 -11.08
C ASP A 158 -14.71 -8.80 -12.45
N GLN A 159 -14.94 -7.49 -12.54
CA GLN A 159 -14.72 -6.70 -13.75
C GLN A 159 -13.35 -6.01 -13.75
N GLY A 160 -12.64 -6.09 -12.62
CA GLY A 160 -11.32 -5.51 -12.46
C GLY A 160 -10.90 -5.40 -11.01
N CYS A 161 -9.59 -5.44 -10.78
CA CYS A 161 -8.99 -5.28 -9.47
C CYS A 161 -7.87 -4.24 -9.53
N LEU A 162 -7.96 -3.23 -8.66
CA LEU A 162 -6.97 -2.16 -8.56
C LEU A 162 -6.26 -2.28 -7.21
N GLN A 163 -4.93 -2.37 -7.26
CA GLN A 163 -4.10 -2.29 -6.07
C GLN A 163 -3.93 -0.84 -5.65
N LEU A 164 -4.12 -0.54 -4.37
CA LEU A 164 -3.94 0.81 -3.84
C LEU A 164 -3.46 0.81 -2.38
N ARG A 165 -2.99 1.96 -1.93
CA ARG A 165 -2.64 2.20 -0.52
C ARG A 165 -3.06 3.58 -0.09
N PHE A 166 -3.77 3.60 1.03
CA PHE A 166 -4.24 4.84 1.65
C PHE A 166 -3.23 5.33 2.68
N THR A 167 -2.90 6.61 2.65
CA THR A 167 -2.26 7.31 3.74
C THR A 167 -3.20 8.37 4.29
N ARG A 168 -3.62 8.18 5.55
CA ARG A 168 -4.48 9.10 6.30
C ARG A 168 -3.68 9.83 7.36
N ASP A 169 -4.17 11.03 7.69
CA ASP A 169 -3.69 11.79 8.84
C ASP A 169 -3.82 10.94 10.13
N LEU A 170 -2.86 11.10 11.02
CA LEU A 170 -2.77 10.44 12.32
C LEU A 170 -2.97 11.42 13.48
N ASP A 171 -3.47 12.63 13.19
CA ASP A 171 -3.55 13.73 14.14
C ASP A 171 -4.18 13.36 15.50
N LEU A 172 -3.53 13.84 16.55
CA LEU A 172 -4.05 13.84 17.91
C LEU A 172 -4.94 15.08 18.05
N PHE A 173 -6.23 14.90 18.33
CA PHE A 173 -7.11 16.01 18.69
C PHE A 173 -6.75 16.53 20.09
N VAL A 174 -5.75 17.40 20.22
CA VAL A 174 -5.50 18.04 21.52
C VAL A 174 -6.54 19.14 21.71
N ASP A 175 -7.45 18.97 22.67
CA ASP A 175 -8.39 20.03 23.07
C ASP A 175 -7.57 21.15 23.74
N GLU A 176 -7.37 22.27 23.03
CA GLU A 176 -6.61 23.42 23.53
C GLU A 176 -7.22 24.07 24.78
N GLN A 177 -8.47 23.73 25.13
CA GLN A 177 -9.15 24.26 26.31
C GLN A 177 -8.98 23.40 27.57
N ASP A 178 -8.41 22.19 27.47
CA ASP A 178 -8.15 21.33 28.63
C ASP A 178 -6.65 21.35 29.01
N PRO A 179 -6.25 22.02 30.10
CA PRO A 179 -4.85 22.10 30.55
C PRO A 179 -4.32 20.79 31.16
N THR A 180 -5.07 19.68 31.06
CA THR A 180 -4.64 18.38 31.59
C THR A 180 -3.57 17.76 30.71
N ASP A 181 -2.50 17.28 31.37
CA ASP A 181 -1.33 16.59 30.86
C ASP A 181 -1.50 15.97 29.46
N LEU A 182 -0.73 16.45 28.48
CA LEU A 182 -0.73 15.98 27.07
C LEU A 182 -0.64 14.45 26.98
N LEU A 183 0.02 13.81 27.93
CA LEU A 183 0.10 12.35 28.08
C LEU A 183 -1.27 11.69 28.32
N LEU A 184 -2.13 12.30 29.14
CA LEU A 184 -3.46 11.79 29.45
C LEU A 184 -4.43 12.02 28.28
N ALA A 185 -4.34 13.16 27.60
CA ALA A 185 -5.09 13.44 26.37
C ALA A 185 -4.68 12.46 25.25
N ALA A 186 -3.38 12.24 25.07
CA ALA A 186 -2.85 11.24 24.14
C ALA A 186 -3.35 9.83 24.48
N GLN A 187 -3.30 9.41 25.77
CA GLN A 187 -3.79 8.11 26.21
C GLN A 187 -5.28 7.89 25.98
N ARG A 188 -6.10 8.93 26.18
CA ARG A 188 -7.56 8.88 25.98
C ARG A 188 -7.97 8.80 24.50
N GLN A 189 -7.11 9.27 23.60
CA GLN A 189 -7.36 9.24 22.15
C GLN A 189 -6.70 8.07 21.42
N LEU A 190 -5.86 7.29 22.10
CA LEU A 190 -5.31 6.03 21.57
C LEU A 190 -6.38 5.07 20.97
N PRO A 191 -7.60 4.94 21.53
CA PRO A 191 -8.65 4.10 20.94
C PRO A 191 -9.29 4.70 19.68
N THR A 192 -9.36 6.04 19.59
CA THR A 192 -10.02 6.80 18.51
C THR A 192 -9.08 7.17 17.37
N ARG A 193 -7.78 6.80 17.49
CA ARG A 193 -6.63 7.08 16.61
C ARG A 193 -6.79 6.64 15.14
N ARG A 194 -7.94 6.14 14.72
CA ARG A 194 -8.09 5.47 13.43
C ARG A 194 -8.48 6.38 12.27
N PHE A 195 -8.93 7.62 12.49
CA PHE A 195 -9.56 8.37 11.40
C PHE A 195 -9.17 9.85 11.38
N GLY A 196 -8.08 10.14 10.65
CA GLY A 196 -7.84 11.45 10.08
C GLY A 196 -8.25 11.51 8.61
N ASP A 197 -8.25 12.71 8.04
CA ASP A 197 -8.54 12.95 6.62
C ASP A 197 -7.60 12.12 5.73
N LEU A 198 -8.10 11.67 4.58
CA LEU A 198 -7.25 11.00 3.58
C LEU A 198 -6.31 12.06 2.99
N LEU A 199 -5.00 11.78 3.02
CA LEU A 199 -3.98 12.72 2.58
C LEU A 199 -3.33 12.29 1.27
N ARG A 200 -3.03 11.00 1.15
CA ARG A 200 -2.29 10.44 0.02
C ARG A 200 -2.93 9.14 -0.43
N LEU A 201 -3.12 9.01 -1.74
CA LEU A 201 -3.51 7.77 -2.39
C LEU A 201 -2.38 7.33 -3.30
N GLU A 202 -1.95 6.10 -3.09
CA GLU A 202 -0.91 5.48 -3.88
C GLU A 202 -1.58 4.40 -4.74
N ILE A 203 -1.36 4.43 -6.05
CA ILE A 203 -2.00 3.53 -7.01
C ILE A 203 -1.03 3.12 -8.11
N ASP A 204 -1.36 2.01 -8.78
CA ASP A 204 -0.61 1.51 -9.93
C ASP A 204 -0.67 2.49 -11.12
N ASP A 205 0.45 2.68 -11.82
CA ASP A 205 0.56 3.56 -12.98
C ASP A 205 -0.24 3.07 -14.20
N GLU A 206 -0.59 1.78 -14.25
CA GLU A 206 -1.49 1.22 -15.26
C GLU A 206 -2.98 1.50 -14.97
N CYS A 207 -3.31 2.13 -13.83
CA CYS A 207 -4.69 2.45 -13.47
C CYS A 207 -5.31 3.46 -14.46
N PRO A 208 -6.44 3.13 -15.12
CA PRO A 208 -7.13 4.08 -15.97
C PRO A 208 -7.57 5.33 -15.18
N ARG A 209 -7.32 6.53 -15.72
CA ARG A 209 -7.68 7.81 -15.08
C ARG A 209 -9.15 7.88 -14.66
N VAL A 210 -10.07 7.28 -15.43
CA VAL A 210 -11.49 7.20 -15.07
C VAL A 210 -11.74 6.47 -13.75
N ASN A 211 -10.98 5.41 -13.46
CA ASN A 211 -11.09 4.66 -12.21
C ASN A 211 -10.51 5.46 -11.03
N PHE A 212 -9.42 6.18 -11.26
CA PHE A 212 -8.85 7.07 -10.24
C PHE A 212 -9.81 8.20 -9.87
N GLU A 213 -10.39 8.90 -10.85
CA GLU A 213 -11.37 9.97 -10.59
C GLU A 213 -12.59 9.43 -9.85
N TYR A 214 -13.10 8.27 -10.26
CA TYR A 214 -14.19 7.62 -9.57
C TYR A 214 -13.85 7.28 -8.10
N LEU A 215 -12.63 6.79 -7.83
CA LEU A 215 -12.15 6.55 -6.47
C LEU A 215 -11.99 7.86 -5.67
N ARG A 216 -11.50 8.93 -6.30
CA ARG A 216 -11.34 10.25 -5.68
C ARG A 216 -12.70 10.80 -5.23
N ASP A 217 -13.71 10.70 -6.09
CA ASP A 217 -15.08 11.11 -5.79
C ASP A 217 -15.69 10.25 -4.67
N LEU A 218 -15.49 8.93 -4.72
CA LEU A 218 -15.96 7.99 -3.69
C LEU A 218 -15.33 8.27 -2.31
N LEU A 219 -14.09 8.76 -2.28
CA LEU A 219 -13.34 9.05 -1.05
C LEU A 219 -13.62 10.45 -0.49
N ASP A 220 -14.41 11.28 -1.18
CA ASP A 220 -14.77 12.65 -0.82
C ASP A 220 -13.53 13.50 -0.43
N CYS A 221 -12.49 13.43 -1.26
CA CYS A 221 -11.20 14.06 -0.98
C CYS A 221 -10.72 14.92 -2.16
N GLU A 222 -10.89 16.24 -2.04
CA GLU A 222 -10.51 17.21 -3.08
C GLU A 222 -8.98 17.46 -3.13
N ASP A 223 -8.30 17.46 -1.98
CA ASP A 223 -6.85 17.73 -1.84
C ASP A 223 -6.01 16.42 -1.81
N LEU A 224 -6.45 15.37 -2.49
CA LEU A 224 -5.79 14.07 -2.46
C LEU A 224 -4.46 14.10 -3.23
N ASP A 225 -3.34 13.83 -2.55
CA ASP A 225 -2.03 13.71 -3.20
C ASP A 225 -1.89 12.31 -3.84
N GLU A 226 -1.88 12.27 -5.18
CA GLU A 226 -1.82 11.06 -6.01
C GLU A 226 -0.36 10.64 -6.24
N TYR A 227 0.03 9.44 -5.78
CA TYR A 227 1.33 8.85 -6.10
C TYR A 227 1.13 7.63 -6.99
N LEU A 228 1.71 7.67 -8.18
CA LEU A 228 1.76 6.52 -9.07
C LEU A 228 2.99 5.68 -8.71
N TRP A 229 2.86 4.36 -8.77
CA TRP A 229 4.03 3.48 -8.76
C TRP A 229 4.09 2.67 -10.04
N SER A 230 5.30 2.38 -10.49
CA SER A 230 5.57 1.50 -11.60
C SER A 230 6.26 0.23 -11.09
N GLY A 231 5.61 -0.93 -11.20
CA GLY A 231 6.27 -2.22 -10.96
C GLY A 231 5.71 -3.08 -9.83
N PRO A 232 6.49 -4.11 -9.41
CA PRO A 232 5.98 -5.24 -8.64
C PRO A 232 5.77 -4.85 -7.17
N GLY A 233 4.64 -4.21 -6.89
CA GLY A 233 4.17 -3.93 -5.54
C GLY A 233 4.86 -2.74 -4.86
N HIS A 234 4.34 -2.44 -3.67
CA HIS A 234 4.66 -1.22 -2.95
C HIS A 234 5.91 -1.38 -2.06
N LEU A 235 6.93 -0.53 -2.26
CA LEU A 235 8.27 -0.64 -1.67
C LEU A 235 8.34 -0.56 -0.14
N THR A 236 7.43 0.15 0.52
CA THR A 236 7.54 0.51 1.95
C THR A 236 7.45 -0.66 2.93
N ARG A 237 7.32 -1.92 2.45
CA ARG A 237 7.36 -3.11 3.30
C ARG A 237 8.15 -4.31 2.74
N LEU A 238 9.09 -4.06 1.83
CA LEU A 238 10.13 -5.07 1.55
C LEU A 238 10.96 -5.36 2.82
N ASP A 239 10.97 -4.48 3.82
CA ASP A 239 11.66 -4.71 5.09
C ASP A 239 11.17 -5.97 5.87
N SER A 240 9.95 -6.50 5.62
CA SER A 240 9.53 -7.79 6.20
C SER A 240 10.13 -9.02 5.51
N SER A 241 10.73 -8.86 4.32
CA SER A 241 11.57 -9.92 3.71
C SER A 241 12.99 -9.92 4.30
N ARG A 242 13.30 -9.06 5.29
CA ARG A 242 14.58 -9.08 6.02
C ARG A 242 14.92 -10.46 6.56
N GLU A 243 13.99 -11.14 7.24
CA GLU A 243 14.23 -12.49 7.78
C GLU A 243 14.51 -13.53 6.69
N MET A 244 13.93 -13.34 5.51
CA MET A 244 14.09 -14.20 4.35
C MET A 244 15.41 -13.98 3.61
N LEU A 245 15.84 -12.71 3.51
CA LEU A 245 17.15 -12.36 2.98
C LEU A 245 18.27 -12.86 3.90
N TYR A 246 18.05 -12.93 5.23
CA TYR A 246 19.03 -13.48 6.18
C TYR A 246 19.25 -15.00 6.05
N SER A 247 18.34 -15.77 5.43
CA SER A 247 18.55 -17.19 5.17
C SER A 247 19.34 -17.50 3.90
N ILE A 248 19.54 -16.50 3.04
CA ILE A 248 20.41 -16.58 1.86
C ILE A 248 21.79 -16.13 2.30
N ASP A 249 22.79 -17.02 2.26
CA ASP A 249 24.13 -16.78 2.81
C ASP A 249 24.72 -15.45 2.29
N PHE A 250 24.89 -14.49 3.20
CA PHE A 250 25.16 -13.07 2.92
C PHE A 250 26.64 -12.84 2.57
N THR A 251 27.06 -13.23 1.36
CA THR A 251 28.35 -12.83 0.77
C THR A 251 28.21 -11.96 -0.48
N LEU A 252 27.08 -11.28 -0.64
CA LEU A 252 26.84 -10.39 -1.77
C LEU A 252 26.86 -8.92 -1.31
N PRO A 253 27.93 -8.14 -1.62
CA PRO A 253 28.09 -6.73 -1.24
C PRO A 253 26.91 -5.83 -1.64
N ILE A 254 26.16 -6.24 -2.66
CA ILE A 254 25.05 -5.48 -3.23
C ILE A 254 23.98 -5.18 -2.16
N LEU A 255 23.53 -6.16 -1.37
CA LEU A 255 22.43 -5.96 -0.42
C LEU A 255 22.81 -5.08 0.78
N SER A 256 24.10 -4.97 1.11
CA SER A 256 24.59 -4.02 2.12
C SER A 256 24.48 -2.57 1.64
N THR A 257 24.73 -2.34 0.35
CA THR A 257 24.52 -1.04 -0.33
C THR A 257 23.03 -0.69 -0.43
N TRP A 258 22.16 -1.71 -0.55
CA TRP A 258 20.70 -1.53 -0.60
C TRP A 258 20.13 -1.10 0.74
N ARG A 259 20.69 -1.61 1.84
CA ARG A 259 20.33 -1.19 3.20
C ARG A 259 20.48 0.31 3.36
N ASP A 260 21.60 0.88 2.95
CA ASP A 260 21.88 2.31 3.13
C ASP A 260 21.09 3.20 2.15
N ARG A 261 20.75 2.71 0.95
CA ARG A 261 19.97 3.48 -0.04
C ARG A 261 18.45 3.47 0.22
N LEU A 262 17.88 2.34 0.64
CA LEU A 262 16.44 2.23 0.93
C LEU A 262 16.07 2.68 2.35
N THR A 263 16.93 2.49 3.37
CA THR A 263 16.61 2.99 4.72
C THR A 263 16.68 4.51 4.82
N PHE A 264 17.47 5.18 3.99
CA PHE A 264 17.52 6.65 3.96
C PHE A 264 16.26 7.26 3.31
N SER A 265 15.64 6.55 2.36
CA SER A 265 14.43 6.98 1.66
C SER A 265 13.13 6.55 2.38
N ALA A 266 13.13 5.40 3.07
CA ALA A 266 12.00 4.92 3.87
C ALA A 266 11.80 5.68 5.20
N LEU A 267 12.77 6.51 5.61
CA LEU A 267 12.78 7.27 6.87
C LEU A 267 12.72 8.80 6.69
N SER A 268 11.97 9.36 5.73
CA SER A 268 11.29 10.69 5.85
C SER A 268 10.71 11.19 4.52
N PRO A 269 9.65 12.04 4.55
CA PRO A 269 9.08 12.75 5.69
C PRO A 269 7.83 12.06 6.22
N MET A 270 7.96 11.45 7.40
CA MET A 270 6.85 10.82 8.14
C MET A 270 6.12 11.82 9.05
N VAL A 271 6.16 13.11 8.71
CA VAL A 271 5.47 14.20 9.41
C VAL A 271 4.81 15.08 8.37
N TYR A 272 3.56 14.76 8.02
CA TYR A 272 2.68 15.72 7.38
C TYR A 272 1.90 16.40 8.49
N VAL A 273 2.17 17.68 8.74
CA VAL A 273 1.22 18.59 9.39
C VAL A 273 0.64 19.40 8.25
N THR A 274 -0.53 19.02 7.76
CA THR A 274 -1.27 19.81 6.77
C THR A 274 -2.66 20.07 7.30
N SER A 275 -2.75 20.93 8.31
CA SER A 275 -4.00 21.65 8.59
C SER A 275 -4.20 22.69 7.49
N ARG A 276 -4.80 22.28 6.36
CA ARG A 276 -5.50 23.22 5.46
C ARG A 276 -6.92 23.52 5.95
N ARG A 277 -7.36 22.90 7.05
CA ARG A 277 -8.68 23.07 7.66
C ARG A 277 -8.57 23.66 9.05
N LYS A 278 -8.17 24.93 9.13
CA LYS A 278 -8.59 25.96 10.12
C LYS A 278 -7.48 27.00 10.31
N ILE A 279 -7.58 28.09 9.55
CA ILE A 279 -7.28 29.44 10.05
C ILE A 279 -8.56 30.24 9.87
#